data_AF-A0A0D0DD66-F1
#
_entry.id   AF-A0A0D0DD66-F1
#
_cell.length_a   1.000
_cell.length_b   1.000
_cell.length_c   1.000
_cell.angle_alpha   90.00
_cell.angle_beta   90.00
_cell.angle_gamma   90.00
#
_symmetry.space_group_name_H-M   'P 1'
#
loop_
_entity.id
_entity.type
_entity.pdbx_description
1 polymer ?
#
loop_
_entity_poly.entity_id
_entity_poly.type
_entity_poly.pdbx_seq_one_letter_code
_entity_poly.pdbx_strand_id
1 'polypeptide(L)'
;ILIKCKLTDHNLNNMDHLIQEYGVELITLYGFAVIKPNHHFVTHVSACACNFGPLHDFWTFLFECLNKVLKSYKTNNHANGELETMFFHEFQRTCEIG
;
A
#
# COMPACT_ATOMS: atom_id res chain seq x y z
N ILE A 1 4.74 -18.18 -12.95
CA ILE A 1 5.18 -17.17 -11.96
C ILE A 1 3.94 -16.62 -11.32
N LEU A 2 3.81 -16.89 -10.02
CA LEU A 2 2.82 -16.49 -9.03
C LEU A 2 1.33 -16.65 -9.38
N ILE A 3 0.68 -17.49 -8.57
CA ILE A 3 -0.72 -17.90 -8.63
C ILE A 3 -1.59 -16.65 -8.70
N LYS A 4 -2.25 -16.46 -9.85
CA LYS A 4 -3.34 -15.50 -10.00
C LYS A 4 -4.48 -15.98 -9.10
N CYS A 5 -4.42 -15.62 -7.81
CA CYS A 5 -5.54 -15.81 -6.91
C CYS A 5 -6.70 -15.07 -7.55
N LYS A 6 -7.69 -15.80 -8.09
CA LYS A 6 -8.95 -15.19 -8.52
C LYS A 6 -9.60 -14.70 -7.24
N LEU A 7 -9.34 -13.44 -6.91
CA LEU A 7 -9.98 -12.77 -5.80
C LEU A 7 -11.46 -12.66 -6.19
N THR A 8 -12.28 -13.53 -5.61
CA THR A 8 -13.73 -13.53 -5.83
C THR A 8 -14.38 -12.60 -4.83
N ASP A 9 -15.58 -12.13 -5.14
CA ASP A 9 -16.38 -11.31 -4.21
C ASP A 9 -16.61 -12.02 -2.87
N HIS A 10 -16.72 -13.35 -2.88
CA HIS A 10 -16.82 -14.14 -1.66
C HIS A 10 -15.55 -14.03 -0.80
N ASN A 11 -14.36 -14.11 -1.41
CA ASN A 11 -13.10 -13.98 -0.70
C ASN A 11 -12.94 -12.57 -0.09
N LEU A 12 -13.37 -11.54 -0.82
CA LEU A 12 -13.35 -10.14 -0.39
C LEU A 12 -14.27 -9.91 0.81
N ASN A 13 -15.52 -10.35 0.71
CA ASN A 13 -16.49 -10.23 1.80
C ASN A 13 -16.03 -10.99 3.05
N ASN A 14 -15.44 -12.18 2.87
CA ASN A 14 -14.90 -12.95 3.98
C ASN A 14 -13.69 -12.25 4.63
N MET A 15 -12.81 -11.66 3.82
CA MET A 15 -11.68 -10.88 4.32
C MET A 15 -12.15 -9.66 5.13
N ASP A 16 -13.13 -8.91 4.62
CA ASP A 16 -13.71 -7.77 5.34
C ASP A 16 -14.30 -8.20 6.68
N HIS A 17 -15.05 -9.30 6.71
CA HIS A 17 -15.60 -9.86 7.95
C HIS A 17 -14.49 -10.16 8.97
N LEU A 18 -13.46 -10.92 8.55
CA LEU A 18 -12.37 -11.33 9.43
C LEU A 18 -11.55 -10.14 9.96
N ILE A 19 -11.35 -9.10 9.14
CA ILE A 19 -10.63 -7.88 9.55
C ILE A 19 -11.43 -7.12 10.62
N GLN A 20 -12.75 -7.01 10.46
CA GLN A 20 -13.61 -6.35 11.44
C GLN A 20 -13.65 -7.14 12.76
N GLU A 21 -13.80 -8.47 12.68
CA GLU A 21 -13.79 -9.35 13.84
C GLU A 21 -12.47 -9.24 14.62
N TYR A 22 -11.33 -9.30 13.91
CA TYR A 22 -10.01 -9.05 14.49
C TYR A 22 -9.92 -7.68 15.19
N GLY A 23 -10.42 -6.61 14.56
CA GLY A 23 -10.40 -5.27 15.15
C GLY A 23 -11.24 -5.18 16.44
N VAL A 24 -12.42 -5.80 16.44
CA VAL A 24 -13.30 -5.88 17.62
C VAL A 24 -12.64 -6.67 18.74
N GLU A 25 -12.04 -7.83 18.44
CA GLU A 25 -11.32 -8.63 19.44
C GLU A 25 -10.12 -7.88 20.01
N LEU A 26 -9.37 -7.18 19.15
CA LEU A 26 -8.21 -6.41 19.57
C LEU A 26 -8.59 -5.30 20.56
N ILE A 27 -9.68 -4.58 20.27
CA ILE A 27 -10.23 -3.55 21.18
C ILE A 27 -10.73 -4.20 22.48
N THR A 28 -11.38 -5.35 22.38
CA THR A 28 -11.93 -6.07 23.55
C THR A 28 -10.82 -6.52 24.51
N LEU A 29 -9.70 -7.01 23.98
CA LEU A 29 -8.61 -7.56 24.77
C LEU A 29 -7.65 -6.49 25.32
N TYR A 30 -7.39 -5.42 24.54
CA TYR A 30 -6.32 -4.47 24.85
C TYR A 30 -6.78 -3.00 24.94
N GLY A 31 -8.06 -2.74 24.69
CA GLY A 31 -8.64 -1.39 24.67
C GLY A 31 -8.33 -0.63 23.37
N PHE A 32 -9.01 0.50 23.18
CA PHE A 32 -8.91 1.30 21.95
C PHE A 32 -7.51 1.87 21.67
N ALA A 33 -6.68 2.09 22.71
CA ALA A 33 -5.37 2.72 22.57
C ALA A 33 -4.38 1.93 21.69
N VAL A 34 -4.62 0.65 21.42
CA VAL A 34 -3.76 -0.16 20.55
C VAL A 34 -4.08 0.00 19.06
N ILE A 35 -5.20 0.65 18.72
CA ILE A 35 -5.58 0.88 17.32
C ILE A 35 -4.65 1.92 16.70
N LYS A 36 -3.82 1.41 15.80
CA LYS A 36 -2.94 2.20 14.92
C LYS A 36 -3.62 2.52 13.59
N PRO A 37 -3.22 3.59 12.87
CA PRO A 37 -3.72 3.90 11.53
C PRO A 37 -3.71 2.70 10.58
N ASN A 38 -2.70 1.82 10.67
CA ASN A 38 -2.64 0.60 9.85
C ASN A 38 -3.86 -0.33 10.03
N HIS A 39 -4.44 -0.41 11.22
CA HIS A 39 -5.65 -1.22 11.44
C HIS A 39 -6.85 -0.63 10.69
N HIS A 40 -6.95 0.70 10.66
CA HIS A 40 -7.95 1.39 9.85
C HIS A 40 -7.69 1.23 8.36
N PHE A 41 -6.45 1.35 7.90
CA PHE A 41 -6.13 1.14 6.48
C PHE A 41 -6.48 -0.27 6.00
N VAL A 42 -6.28 -1.28 6.84
CA VAL A 42 -6.61 -2.66 6.51
C VAL A 42 -8.11 -2.85 6.25
N THR A 43 -9.01 -2.06 6.87
CA THR A 43 -10.46 -2.15 6.60
C THR A 43 -10.85 -1.69 5.19
N HIS A 44 -9.97 -1.01 4.46
CA HIS A 44 -10.22 -0.54 3.09
C HIS A 44 -9.58 -1.45 2.03
N VAL A 45 -8.83 -2.46 2.43
CA VAL A 45 -8.05 -3.33 1.52
C VAL A 45 -8.94 -4.02 0.48
N SER A 46 -10.14 -4.45 0.87
CA SER A 46 -11.10 -5.10 -0.03
C SER A 46 -11.57 -4.15 -1.13
N ALA A 47 -12.00 -2.94 -0.74
CA ALA A 47 -12.41 -1.90 -1.66
C ALA A 47 -11.26 -1.50 -2.61
N CYS A 48 -10.03 -1.38 -2.08
CA CYS A 48 -8.84 -1.14 -2.90
C CYS A 48 -8.62 -2.28 -3.91
N ALA A 49 -8.77 -3.53 -3.49
CA ALA A 49 -8.59 -4.67 -4.36
C ALA A 49 -9.64 -4.74 -5.48
N CYS A 50 -10.89 -4.38 -5.19
CA CYS A 50 -11.97 -4.27 -6.17
C CYS A 50 -11.71 -3.16 -7.20
N ASN A 51 -11.26 -1.99 -6.73
CA ASN A 51 -11.13 -0.80 -7.57
C ASN A 51 -9.84 -0.80 -8.39
N PHE A 52 -8.74 -1.30 -7.83
CA PHE A 52 -7.40 -1.18 -8.42
C PHE A 52 -6.80 -2.53 -8.85
N GLY A 53 -7.47 -3.64 -8.58
CA GLY A 53 -6.95 -4.97 -8.82
C GLY A 53 -6.08 -5.49 -7.66
N PRO A 54 -5.31 -6.57 -7.88
CA PRO A 54 -4.56 -7.22 -6.81
C PRO A 54 -3.65 -6.26 -6.03
N LEU A 55 -3.57 -6.42 -4.70
CA LEU A 55 -2.83 -5.50 -3.83
C LEU A 55 -1.36 -5.35 -4.21
N HIS A 56 -0.72 -6.45 -4.62
CA HIS A 56 0.69 -6.41 -5.02
C HIS A 56 0.89 -5.49 -6.22
N ASP A 57 0.04 -5.60 -7.24
CA ASP A 57 0.08 -4.73 -8.42
C ASP A 57 -0.21 -3.27 -8.03
N PHE A 58 -1.19 -3.03 -7.16
CA PHE A 58 -1.55 -1.69 -6.71
C PHE A 58 -0.42 -1.00 -5.91
N TRP A 59 0.17 -1.70 -4.94
CA TRP A 59 1.25 -1.17 -4.12
C TRP A 59 2.55 -1.00 -4.90
N THR A 60 2.90 -1.93 -5.80
CA THR A 60 4.14 -1.80 -6.58
C THR A 60 3.99 -0.80 -7.73
N PHE A 61 2.78 -0.57 -8.25
CA PHE A 61 2.53 0.34 -9.37
C PHE A 61 3.19 1.72 -9.19
N LEU A 62 3.04 2.33 -8.02
CA LEU A 62 3.62 3.64 -7.74
C LEU A 62 5.15 3.60 -7.83
N PHE A 63 5.78 2.61 -7.21
CA PHE A 63 7.24 2.45 -7.24
C PHE A 63 7.75 2.07 -8.63
N GLU A 64 7.00 1.27 -9.38
CA GLU A 64 7.32 0.95 -10.77
C GLU A 64 7.24 2.20 -11.66
N CYS A 65 6.22 3.04 -11.47
CA CYS A 65 6.07 4.32 -12.15
C CYS A 65 7.24 5.26 -11.82
N LEU A 66 7.56 5.42 -10.54
CA LEU A 66 8.70 6.21 -10.05
C LEU A 66 10.03 5.69 -10.62
N ASN A 67 10.26 4.38 -10.58
CA ASN A 67 11.47 3.76 -11.13
C ASN A 67 11.58 4.00 -12.64
N LYS A 68 10.46 3.98 -13.37
CA LYS A 68 10.44 4.29 -14.80
C LYS A 68 10.77 5.75 -15.07
N VAL A 69 10.23 6.67 -14.28
CA VAL A 69 10.53 8.11 -14.35
C VAL A 69 12.02 8.36 -14.04
N LEU A 70 12.54 7.78 -12.96
CA LEU A 70 13.96 7.88 -12.59
C LEU A 70 14.89 7.37 -13.69
N LYS A 71 14.58 6.20 -14.27
CA LYS A 71 15.34 5.64 -15.42
C LYS A 71 15.28 6.51 -16.69
N SER A 72 14.31 7.41 -16.82
CA SER A 72 14.21 8.29 -17.98
C SER A 72 15.18 9.48 -17.91
N TYR A 73 15.69 9.82 -16.72
CA TYR A 73 16.72 10.84 -16.56
C TYR A 73 18.08 10.26 -16.94
N LYS A 74 18.75 10.89 -17.91
CA LYS A 74 20.14 10.57 -18.27
C LYS A 74 21.11 11.20 -17.28
N THR A 75 21.13 10.70 -16.06
CA THR A 75 22.30 10.86 -15.20
C THR A 75 23.26 9.74 -15.55
N ASN A 76 24.52 10.06 -15.88
CA ASN A 76 25.55 9.08 -16.27
C ASN A 76 25.98 8.15 -15.11
N ASN A 77 25.02 7.60 -14.34
CA ASN A 77 25.20 6.87 -13.07
C ASN A 77 26.10 7.57 -12.04
N HIS A 78 26.35 8.87 -12.20
CA HIS A 78 27.38 9.60 -11.44
C HIS A 78 26.84 10.25 -10.16
N ALA A 79 25.52 10.20 -9.94
CA ALA A 79 24.88 10.81 -8.78
C ALA A 79 24.79 9.86 -7.56
N ASN A 80 25.32 8.64 -7.65
CA ASN A 80 25.46 7.71 -6.53
C ASN A 80 24.19 7.49 -5.66
N GLY A 81 22.98 7.62 -6.25
CA GLY A 81 21.70 7.49 -5.55
C GLY A 81 21.06 8.80 -5.05
N GLU A 82 21.72 9.96 -5.25
CA GLU A 82 21.24 11.26 -4.77
C GLU A 82 19.91 11.67 -5.40
N LEU A 83 19.69 11.30 -6.67
CA LEU A 83 18.50 11.71 -7.43
C LEU A 83 17.27 10.92 -6.97
N GLU A 84 17.44 9.62 -6.70
CA GLU A 84 16.45 8.76 -6.08
C GLU A 84 16.09 9.24 -4.67
N THR A 85 17.11 9.65 -3.89
CA THR A 85 16.94 10.18 -2.53
C THR A 85 16.14 11.49 -2.56
N MET A 86 16.48 12.43 -3.44
CA MET A 86 15.74 13.68 -3.61
C MET A 86 14.28 13.45 -4.03
N PHE A 87 14.05 12.55 -4.99
CA PHE A 87 12.69 12.22 -5.44
C PHE A 87 11.84 11.63 -4.30
N PHE A 88 12.42 10.74 -3.49
CA PHE A 88 11.71 10.14 -2.38
C PHE A 88 11.37 11.17 -1.29
N HIS A 89 12.30 12.08 -0.97
CA HIS A 89 12.06 13.17 -0.03
C HIS A 89 10.95 14.12 -0.52
N GLU A 90 10.93 14.46 -1.81
CA GLU A 90 9.89 15.34 -2.36
C GLU A 90 8.52 14.65 -2.42
N PHE A 91 8.50 13.37 -2.76
CA PHE A 91 7.28 12.55 -2.69
C PHE A 91 6.72 12.54 -1.26
N GLN A 92 7.56 12.26 -0.26
CA GLN A 92 7.15 12.25 1.15
C GLN A 92 6.60 13.62 1.58
N ARG A 93 7.29 14.71 1.23
CA ARG A 93 6.83 16.08 1.52
C ARG A 93 5.46 16.36 0.91
N THR A 94 5.24 15.93 -0.33
CA THR A 94 3.95 16.13 -1.01
C THR A 94 2.83 15.37 -0.31
N CYS A 95 3.10 14.15 0.17
CA CYS A 95 2.14 13.36 0.95
C CYS A 95 1.85 13.93 2.35
N GLU A 96 2.76 14.70 2.93
CA GLU A 96 2.55 15.36 4.23
C GLU A 96 1.75 16.66 4.13
N ILE A 97 1.69 17.27 2.95
CA ILE A 97 1.00 18.55 2.70
C ILE A 97 -0.44 18.36 2.18
N GLY A 98 -0.74 17.22 1.56
CA GLY A 98 -2.07 16.87 1.02
C GLY A 98 -2.93 16.13 2.01
#